data_AF-A0A382L5S8-F1
#
_entry.id   AF-A0A382L5S8-F1
#
_cell.length_a   1.000
_cell.length_b   1.000
_cell.length_c   1.000
_cell.angle_alpha   90.00
_cell.angle_beta   90.00
_cell.angle_gamma   90.00
#
_symmetry.space_group_name_H-M   'P 1'
#
loop_
_entity.id
_entity.type
_entity.pdbx_description
1 polymer ?
#
loop_
_entity_poly.entity_id
_entity_poly.type
_entity_poly.pdbx_seq_one_letter_code
_entity_poly.pdbx_strand_id
1 'polypeptide(L)'
;MIPARFGSTRLKMKNLALIDGKPMISYVINAAKESGVFDKIIVNSDHHIFKSIADRYNIDFYHRPENLGSSTAKSDSVVADFMEAFPEADIVVWVNSISPFQTGEEISKV
;
A
#
# COMPACT_ATOMS: atom_id res chain seq x y z
N MET A 1 1.67 -4.53 4.47
CA MET A 1 1.06 -3.20 4.20
C MET A 1 1.49 -2.65 2.85
N ILE A 2 0.58 -2.01 2.11
CA ILE A 2 0.84 -1.30 0.84
C ILE A 2 0.58 0.20 1.09
N PRO A 3 1.60 1.03 1.34
CA PRO A 3 1.42 2.43 1.67
C PRO A 3 1.21 3.28 0.42
N ALA A 4 0.08 3.98 0.34
CA ALA A 4 -0.33 4.76 -0.81
C ALA A 4 -0.70 6.19 -0.39
N ARG A 5 0.21 7.13 -0.64
CA ARG A 5 0.01 8.55 -0.35
C ARG A 5 -0.77 9.26 -1.45
N PHE A 6 -1.76 10.09 -1.09
CA PHE A 6 -2.53 10.87 -2.06
C PHE A 6 -1.73 12.05 -2.61
N GLY A 7 -1.09 12.82 -1.72
CA GLY A 7 -0.34 14.05 -2.00
C GLY A 7 1.03 13.87 -2.69
N SER A 8 1.10 13.10 -3.77
CA SER A 8 2.36 12.94 -4.53
C SER A 8 2.74 14.23 -5.29
N THR A 9 3.98 14.68 -5.11
CA THR A 9 4.45 16.00 -5.58
C THR A 9 5.02 15.99 -7.01
N ARG A 10 5.85 15.00 -7.35
CA ARG A 10 6.47 14.88 -8.69
C ARG A 10 5.50 14.38 -9.76
N LEU A 11 4.76 13.31 -9.45
CA LEU A 11 3.65 12.80 -10.26
C LEU A 11 2.39 12.83 -9.39
N LYS A 12 1.48 13.75 -9.68
CA LYS A 12 0.23 13.88 -8.93
C LYS A 12 -0.53 12.56 -8.93
N MET A 13 -1.00 12.14 -7.77
CA MET A 13 -1.78 10.91 -7.60
C MET A 13 -1.12 9.66 -8.23
N LYS A 14 0.22 9.54 -8.17
CA LYS A 14 0.99 8.45 -8.84
C LYS A 14 0.44 7.04 -8.63
N ASN A 15 -0.04 6.73 -7.42
CA ASN A 15 -0.60 5.41 -7.09
C ASN A 15 -1.91 5.10 -7.85
N LEU A 16 -2.62 6.15 -8.27
CA LEU A 16 -3.85 6.09 -9.07
C LEU A 16 -3.58 6.26 -10.57
N ALA A 17 -2.36 6.65 -10.97
CA ALA A 17 -2.00 6.80 -12.37
C ALA A 17 -2.18 5.47 -13.10
N LEU A 18 -2.74 5.52 -14.30
CA LEU A 18 -3.02 4.32 -15.07
C LEU A 18 -1.76 3.85 -15.81
N ILE A 19 -1.48 2.57 -15.70
CA ILE A 19 -0.55 1.83 -16.55
C ILE A 19 -1.43 0.80 -17.25
N ASP A 20 -1.41 0.75 -18.58
CA ASP A 20 -2.23 -0.18 -19.38
C ASP A 20 -3.71 -0.25 -18.92
N GLY A 21 -4.31 0.92 -18.70
CA GLY A 21 -5.71 1.04 -18.26
C GLY A 21 -6.00 0.69 -16.79
N LYS A 22 -5.01 0.29 -16.00
CA LYS A 22 -5.17 -0.10 -14.59
C LYS A 22 -4.40 0.83 -13.64
N PRO A 23 -4.94 1.19 -12.45
CA PRO A 23 -4.21 2.01 -11.48
C PRO A 23 -2.89 1.35 -11.07
N MET A 24 -1.80 2.11 -10.97
CA MET A 24 -0.47 1.59 -10.61
C MET A 24 -0.48 0.71 -9.35
N ILE A 25 -1.20 1.12 -8.31
CA ILE A 25 -1.30 0.34 -7.06
C ILE A 25 -1.95 -1.04 -7.25
N SER A 26 -2.78 -1.24 -8.28
CA SER A 26 -3.42 -2.52 -8.52
C SER A 26 -2.43 -3.63 -8.88
N TYR A 27 -1.36 -3.30 -9.60
CA TYR A 27 -0.29 -4.25 -9.91
C TYR A 27 0.37 -4.77 -8.64
N VAL A 28 0.63 -3.88 -7.69
CA VAL A 28 1.27 -4.22 -6.42
C VAL A 28 0.32 -5.03 -5.53
N ILE A 29 -0.97 -4.73 -5.54
CA ILE A 29 -1.98 -5.53 -4.84
C ILE A 29 -2.02 -6.95 -5.42
N ASN A 30 -2.04 -7.09 -6.75
CA ASN A 30 -2.05 -8.40 -7.39
C ASN A 30 -0.77 -9.18 -7.09
N ALA A 31 0.41 -8.56 -7.19
CA ALA A 31 1.67 -9.20 -6.83
C ALA A 31 1.69 -9.68 -5.37
N ALA A 32 1.20 -8.88 -4.43
CA ALA A 32 1.09 -9.28 -3.03
C ALA A 32 0.10 -10.43 -2.81
N LYS A 33 -0.97 -10.53 -3.61
CA LYS A 33 -1.90 -11.66 -3.55
C LYS A 33 -1.32 -12.92 -4.18
N GLU A 34 -0.67 -12.76 -5.33
CA GLU A 34 -0.04 -13.84 -6.10
C GLU A 34 1.14 -14.48 -5.36
N SER A 35 1.83 -13.71 -4.50
CA SER A 35 2.92 -14.26 -3.69
C SER A 35 2.44 -15.32 -2.69
N GLY A 36 1.19 -15.23 -2.21
CA GLY A 36 0.60 -16.21 -1.28
C GLY A 36 1.24 -16.26 0.11
N VAL A 37 2.11 -15.30 0.46
CA VAL A 37 2.87 -15.31 1.72
C VAL A 37 2.26 -14.45 2.83
N PHE A 38 1.18 -13.71 2.57
CA PHE A 38 0.58 -12.80 3.54
C PHE A 38 -0.78 -13.29 4.02
N ASP A 39 -0.98 -13.35 5.33
CA ASP A 39 -2.30 -13.62 5.94
C ASP A 39 -3.29 -12.48 5.71
N LYS A 40 -2.77 -11.23 5.73
CA LYS A 40 -3.54 -10.01 5.49
C LYS A 40 -2.78 -9.07 4.55
N ILE A 41 -3.50 -8.50 3.59
CA ILE A 41 -3.02 -7.44 2.72
C ILE A 41 -3.86 -6.20 3.01
N ILE A 42 -3.18 -5.08 3.33
CA ILE A 42 -3.84 -3.85 3.76
C ILE A 42 -3.26 -2.67 2.99
N VAL A 43 -4.13 -1.89 2.33
CA VAL A 43 -3.75 -0.59 1.78
C VAL A 43 -3.74 0.44 2.90
N ASN A 44 -2.60 1.09 3.13
CA ASN A 44 -2.41 2.14 4.13
C ASN A 44 -2.40 3.50 3.44
N SER A 45 -3.33 4.40 3.76
CA SER A 45 -3.42 5.71 3.10
C SER A 45 -3.99 6.81 3.97
N ASP A 46 -3.58 8.04 3.69
CA ASP A 46 -4.12 9.29 4.21
C ASP A 46 -5.41 9.76 3.50
N HIS A 47 -5.94 9.01 2.52
CA HIS A 47 -7.10 9.45 1.75
C HIS A 47 -8.07 8.30 1.40
N HIS A 48 -9.37 8.54 1.59
CA HIS A 48 -10.42 7.53 1.39
C HIS A 48 -10.59 7.04 -0.05
N ILE A 49 -10.07 7.74 -1.05
CA ILE A 49 -10.13 7.29 -2.46
C ILE A 49 -9.58 5.86 -2.64
N PHE A 50 -8.57 5.49 -1.84
CA PHE A 50 -7.95 4.17 -1.89
C PHE A 50 -8.81 3.07 -1.24
N LYS A 51 -9.81 3.42 -0.41
CA LYS A 51 -10.79 2.45 0.12
C LYS A 51 -11.51 1.72 -1.01
N SER A 52 -11.99 2.48 -1.99
CA SER A 52 -12.66 1.91 -3.18
C SER A 52 -11.77 0.95 -3.98
N ILE A 53 -10.45 1.15 -3.96
CA ILE A 53 -9.50 0.23 -4.60
C ILE A 53 -9.38 -1.03 -3.74
N ALA A 54 -9.12 -0.89 -2.44
CA ALA A 54 -9.02 -2.02 -1.53
C ALA A 54 -10.26 -2.94 -1.61
N ASP A 55 -11.45 -2.35 -1.58
CA ASP A 55 -12.72 -3.07 -1.69
C ASP A 55 -12.84 -3.83 -3.02
N ARG A 56 -12.48 -3.23 -4.16
CA ARG A 56 -12.48 -3.91 -5.47
C ARG A 56 -11.55 -5.12 -5.53
N TYR A 57 -10.47 -5.12 -4.76
CA TYR A 57 -9.51 -6.22 -4.71
C TYR A 57 -9.77 -7.20 -3.55
N ASN A 58 -10.84 -6.98 -2.76
CA ASN A 58 -11.19 -7.73 -1.56
C ASN A 58 -10.03 -7.81 -0.56
N ILE A 59 -9.45 -6.65 -0.26
CA ILE A 59 -8.38 -6.50 0.75
C ILE A 59 -8.73 -5.38 1.72
N ASP A 60 -8.04 -5.34 2.86
CA ASP A 60 -8.33 -4.36 3.89
C ASP A 60 -7.80 -2.97 3.53
N PHE A 61 -8.39 -1.97 4.17
CA PHE A 61 -7.99 -0.59 4.08
C PHE A 61 -7.80 -0.01 5.46
N TYR A 62 -6.66 0.65 5.67
CA TYR A 62 -6.39 1.43 6.86
C TYR A 62 -6.21 2.89 6.49
N HIS A 63 -7.11 3.72 7.04
CA HIS A 63 -7.03 5.17 6.92
C HIS A 63 -6.12 5.70 8.03
N ARG A 64 -4.88 6.02 7.68
CA ARG A 64 -3.90 6.55 8.63
C ARG A 64 -4.14 8.05 8.87
N PRO A 65 -3.62 8.62 9.98
CA PRO A 65 -3.64 10.05 10.23
C PRO A 65 -3.08 10.90 9.07
N GLU A 66 -3.75 12.02 8.75
CA GLU A 66 -3.40 12.89 7.61
C GLU A 66 -1.96 13.44 7.65
N ASN A 67 -1.43 13.71 8.86
CA ASN A 67 -0.06 14.20 9.05
C ASN A 67 0.99 13.20 8.53
N LEU A 68 0.69 11.90 8.53
CA LEU A 68 1.53 10.84 7.96
C LEU A 68 1.42 10.75 6.42
N GLY A 69 0.50 11.49 5.81
CA GLY A 69 0.36 11.70 4.37
C GLY A 69 1.22 12.84 3.80
N SER A 70 1.93 13.58 4.65
CA SER A 70 2.78 14.71 4.24
C SER A 70 4.03 14.24 3.48
N SER A 71 4.63 15.14 2.67
CA SER A 71 5.93 14.91 2.04
C SER A 71 7.10 14.93 3.05
N THR A 72 6.87 15.44 4.26
CA THR A 72 7.85 15.48 5.35
C THR A 72 7.74 14.31 6.32
N ALA A 73 6.67 13.50 6.21
CA ALA A 73 6.49 12.30 7.03
C ALA A 73 7.58 11.27 6.70
N LYS A 74 8.17 10.67 7.74
CA LYS A 74 9.15 9.60 7.59
C LYS A 74 8.44 8.26 7.44
N SER A 75 9.01 7.38 6.63
CA SER A 75 8.49 6.01 6.47
C SER A 75 8.41 5.27 7.81
N ASP A 76 9.40 5.45 8.68
CA ASP A 76 9.43 4.81 10.01
C ASP A 76 8.21 5.19 10.85
N SER A 77 7.76 6.44 10.78
CA SER A 77 6.56 6.90 11.49
C SER A 77 5.28 6.28 10.93
N VAL A 78 5.23 6.04 9.62
CA VAL A 78 4.11 5.33 8.98
C VAL A 78 4.07 3.87 9.41
N VAL A 79 5.24 3.22 9.49
CA VAL A 79 5.33 1.82 9.92
C VAL A 79 4.98 1.69 11.40
N ALA A 80 5.47 2.58 12.25
CA ALA A 80 5.15 2.58 13.69
C ALA A 80 3.64 2.76 13.93
N ASP A 81 3.00 3.76 13.30
CA ASP A 81 1.55 3.97 13.35
C ASP A 81 0.76 2.73 12.89
N PHE A 82 1.22 2.07 11.82
CA PHE A 82 0.61 0.84 11.35
C PHE A 82 0.75 -0.31 12.36
N MET A 83 1.92 -0.49 12.97
CA MET A 83 2.15 -1.52 13.99
C MET A 83 1.31 -1.28 15.25
N GLU A 84 1.14 -0.03 15.66
CA GLU A 84 0.25 0.33 16.78
C GLU A 84 -1.22 0.05 16.48
N ALA A 85 -1.66 0.28 15.23
CA ALA A 85 -3.03 0.01 14.79
C ALA A 85 -3.34 -1.49 14.61
N PHE A 86 -2.31 -2.32 14.37
CA PHE A 86 -2.42 -3.76 14.16
C PHE A 86 -1.47 -4.53 15.10
N PRO A 87 -1.66 -4.44 16.42
CA PRO A 87 -0.75 -5.04 17.40
C PRO A 87 -0.76 -6.58 17.37
N GLU A 88 -1.73 -7.19 16.68
CA GLU A 88 -1.81 -8.63 16.49
C GLU A 88 -0.89 -9.16 15.39
N ALA A 89 -0.29 -8.29 14.57
CA ALA A 89 0.57 -8.70 13.48
C ALA A 89 1.98 -9.05 14.01
N ASP A 90 2.41 -10.30 13.82
CA ASP A 90 3.76 -10.75 14.19
C ASP A 90 4.83 -10.14 13.27
N ILE A 91 4.50 -9.99 11.98
CA ILE A 91 5.41 -9.49 10.94
C ILE A 91 4.68 -8.46 10.08
N VAL A 92 5.27 -7.27 9.94
CA VAL A 92 4.78 -6.22 9.03
C VAL A 92 5.77 -6.07 7.87
N VAL A 93 5.29 -6.37 6.67
CA VAL A 93 6.06 -6.19 5.42
C VAL A 93 5.60 -4.95 4.67
N TRP A 94 6.53 -4.08 4.30
CA TRP A 94 6.28 -2.95 3.41
C TRP A 94 6.41 -3.41 1.95
N VAL A 95 5.30 -3.37 1.20
CA VAL A 95 5.30 -3.65 -0.24
C VAL A 95 5.19 -2.32 -1.00
N ASN A 96 6.20 -2.00 -1.82
CA ASN A 96 6.32 -0.70 -2.46
C ASN A 96 5.20 -0.46 -3.49
N SER A 97 4.29 0.47 -3.20
CA SER A 97 3.12 0.81 -4.03
C SER A 97 3.45 1.37 -5.42
N ILE A 98 4.71 1.70 -5.67
CA ILE A 98 5.22 2.32 -6.91
C ILE A 98 6.21 1.42 -7.67
N SER A 99 6.22 0.13 -7.35
CA SER A 99 7.00 -0.89 -8.06
C SER A 99 6.05 -1.81 -8.84
N PRO A 100 5.35 -1.33 -9.88
CA PRO A 100 4.28 -2.08 -10.55
C PRO A 100 4.77 -3.32 -11.31
N PHE A 101 6.08 -3.47 -11.50
CA PHE A 101 6.68 -4.64 -12.14
C PHE A 101 7.24 -5.67 -11.15
N GLN A 102 7.20 -5.38 -9.84
CA GLN A 102 7.55 -6.37 -8.84
C GLN A 102 6.52 -7.51 -8.87
N THR A 103 6.99 -8.73 -9.01
CA THR A 103 6.17 -9.92 -9.15
C THR A 103 5.88 -10.59 -7.81
N GLY A 104 4.84 -11.42 -7.76
CA GLY A 104 4.56 -12.24 -6.57
C GLY A 104 5.70 -13.22 -6.23
N GLU A 105 6.37 -13.77 -7.24
CA GLU A 105 7.54 -14.64 -7.05
C GLU A 105 8.69 -13.91 -6.35
N GLU A 106 9.01 -12.68 -6.77
CA GLU A 106 10.05 -11.87 -6.12
C GLU A 106 9.68 -11.54 -4.67
N ILE A 107 8.40 -11.28 -4.38
CA ILE A 107 7.93 -11.05 -3.01
C ILE A 107 8.10 -12.31 -2.16
N SER A 108 7.81 -13.50 -2.71
CA SER A 108 7.87 -14.77 -1.97
C SER A 108 9.30 -15.24 -1.62
N LYS A 109 10.33 -14.65 -2.23
CA LYS A 109 11.74 -15.03 -2.05
C LYS A 109 12.48 -14.25 -0.96
N VAL A 110 11.83 -13.25 -0.37
CA VAL A 110 12.38 -12.39 0.69
C VAL A 110 11.90 -12.88 2.04
#